data_AF-A0A940FEZ1-F1
#
_entry.id   AF-A0A940FEZ1-F1
#
_cell.length_a   1.000
_cell.length_b   1.000
_cell.length_c   1.000
_cell.angle_alpha   90.00
_cell.angle_beta   90.00
_cell.angle_gamma   90.00
#
_symmetry.space_group_name_H-M   'P 1'
#
loop_
_entity.id
_entity.type
_entity.pdbx_description
1 polymer ?
#
loop_
_entity_poly.entity_id
_entity_poly.type
_entity_poly.pdbx_seq_one_letter_code
_entity_poly.pdbx_strand_id
1 'polypeptide(L)'
;MKISRTKFIIVFLVSAFTFQFISNSVLGTEISLFPKNGDWFPGADSPIGWKSTLATILYPVKYVLVGPWWFLAKDPDPAPPVLFLAFAVYWSAIALVLHFLLSKIVIRKKV
;
A
#
# COMPACT_ATOMS: atom_id res chain seq x y z
N MET A 1 -10.66 4.56 -19.40
CA MET A 1 -11.81 4.56 -18.46
C MET A 1 -12.55 5.90 -18.58
N LYS A 2 -13.84 5.98 -18.21
CA LYS A 2 -14.57 7.28 -18.14
C LYS A 2 -14.20 8.12 -16.90
N ILE A 3 -13.41 7.56 -15.98
CA ILE A 3 -12.88 8.25 -14.81
C ILE A 3 -11.71 9.15 -15.24
N SER A 4 -11.68 10.39 -14.75
CA SER A 4 -10.55 11.29 -14.98
C SER A 4 -9.30 10.79 -14.26
N ARG A 5 -8.12 11.04 -14.85
CA ARG A 5 -6.82 10.64 -14.29
C ARG A 5 -6.67 11.09 -12.83
N THR A 6 -7.02 12.35 -12.55
CA THR A 6 -6.94 12.93 -11.21
C THR A 6 -7.84 12.21 -10.22
N LYS A 7 -9.09 11.91 -10.61
CA LYS A 7 -10.03 11.17 -9.75
C LYS A 7 -9.53 9.76 -9.46
N PHE A 8 -8.92 9.08 -10.44
CA PHE A 8 -8.32 7.75 -10.23
C PHE A 8 -7.18 7.80 -9.21
N ILE A 9 -6.25 8.76 -9.34
CA ILE A 9 -5.11 8.90 -8.43
C ILE A 9 -5.59 9.17 -7.00
N ILE A 10 -6.54 10.10 -6.82
CA ILE A 10 -7.07 10.42 -5.48
C ILE A 10 -7.69 9.18 -4.83
N VAL A 11 -8.54 8.45 -5.55
CA VAL A 11 -9.16 7.22 -5.04
C VAL A 11 -8.09 6.18 -4.71
N PHE A 12 -7.10 5.99 -5.60
CA PHE A 12 -6.01 5.05 -5.37
C PHE A 12 -5.21 5.39 -4.10
N LEU A 13 -4.83 6.65 -3.92
CA LEU A 13 -4.09 7.10 -2.74
C LEU A 13 -4.88 6.89 -1.47
N VAL A 14 -6.15 7.32 -1.44
CA VAL A 14 -7.03 7.11 -0.27
C VAL A 14 -7.16 5.63 0.06
N SER A 15 -7.34 4.78 -0.96
CA SER A 15 -7.42 3.33 -0.78
C SER A 15 -6.10 2.73 -0.31
N ALA A 16 -4.95 3.17 -0.82
CA ALA A 16 -3.64 2.66 -0.43
C ALA A 16 -3.31 3.02 1.02
N PHE A 17 -3.55 4.27 1.44
CA PHE A 17 -3.39 4.67 2.84
C PHE A 17 -4.37 3.95 3.77
N THR A 18 -5.63 3.81 3.36
CA THR A 18 -6.63 3.05 4.14
C THR A 18 -6.22 1.60 4.29
N PHE A 19 -5.79 0.95 3.20
CA PHE A 19 -5.30 -0.44 3.21
C PHE A 19 -4.08 -0.60 4.14
N GLN A 20 -3.13 0.32 4.04
CA GLN A 20 -1.93 0.33 4.87
C GLN A 20 -2.31 0.44 6.36
N PHE A 21 -3.17 1.40 6.72
CA PHE A 21 -3.62 1.61 8.09
C PHE A 21 -4.40 0.40 8.64
N ILE A 22 -5.36 -0.14 7.88
CA ILE A 22 -6.15 -1.30 8.31
C ILE A 22 -5.26 -2.53 8.47
N SER A 23 -4.40 -2.82 7.48
CA SER A 23 -3.54 -4.01 7.55
C SER A 23 -2.58 -3.96 8.74
N ASN A 24 -2.01 -2.79 9.04
CA ASN A 24 -1.15 -2.62 10.21
C ASN A 24 -1.92 -2.72 11.52
N SER A 25 -3.12 -2.12 11.60
CA SER A 25 -3.92 -2.12 12.83
C SER A 25 -4.54 -3.49 13.14
N VAL A 26 -4.91 -4.26 12.12
CA VAL A 26 -5.55 -5.58 12.28
C VAL A 26 -4.52 -6.69 12.49
N LEU A 27 -3.41 -6.66 11.73
CA LEU A 27 -2.40 -7.71 11.78
C LEU A 27 -1.26 -7.39 12.76
N GLY A 28 -1.00 -6.12 13.04
CA GLY A 28 0.01 -5.64 13.99
C GLY A 28 -0.50 -5.54 15.42
N THR A 29 0.42 -5.17 16.32
CA THR A 29 0.17 -4.99 17.75
C THR A 29 -0.26 -3.57 18.10
N GLU A 30 -0.03 -2.60 17.21
CA GLU A 30 -0.29 -1.19 17.43
C GLU A 30 -1.06 -0.57 16.28
N ILE A 31 -1.90 0.42 16.62
CA ILE A 31 -2.65 1.22 15.65
C ILE A 31 -1.71 2.30 15.12
N SER A 32 -1.13 2.06 13.94
CA SER A 32 -0.25 3.00 13.28
C SER A 32 -0.31 2.85 11.77
N LEU A 33 -0.07 3.96 11.07
CA LEU A 33 0.00 3.96 9.61
C LEU A 33 1.30 3.30 9.11
N PHE A 34 2.37 3.32 9.91
CA PHE A 34 3.60 2.58 9.66
C PHE A 34 3.98 1.77 10.91
N PRO A 35 4.50 0.54 10.72
CA PRO A 35 4.95 -0.27 11.85
C PRO A 35 6.16 0.38 12.54
N LYS A 36 6.07 0.60 13.86
CA LYS A 36 7.16 1.19 14.65
C LYS A 36 8.25 0.19 15.02
N ASN A 37 7.91 -1.09 15.07
CA ASN A 37 8.75 -2.13 15.67
C ASN A 37 9.75 -2.74 14.69
N GLY A 38 9.89 -2.19 13.48
CA GLY A 38 10.76 -2.77 12.46
C GLY A 38 10.12 -3.92 11.66
N ASP A 39 8.85 -4.24 11.88
CA ASP A 39 8.15 -5.28 11.11
C ASP A 39 7.31 -4.69 9.98
N TRP A 40 7.82 -4.75 8.76
CA TRP A 40 7.15 -4.18 7.59
C TRP A 40 5.83 -4.86 7.22
N PHE A 41 5.66 -6.13 7.62
CA PHE A 41 4.48 -6.94 7.36
C PHE A 41 4.08 -7.78 8.60
N PRO A 42 3.24 -7.25 9.48
CA PRO A 42 2.84 -7.96 10.68
C PRO A 42 1.86 -9.11 10.36
N GLY A 43 1.82 -10.11 11.24
CA GLY A 43 0.82 -11.17 11.25
C GLY A 43 1.17 -12.44 10.45
N ALA A 44 2.23 -12.46 9.64
CA ALA A 44 2.67 -13.65 8.91
C ALA A 44 3.04 -14.80 9.87
N ASP A 45 3.80 -14.47 10.93
CA ASP A 45 4.23 -15.42 11.95
C ASP A 45 3.23 -15.55 13.12
N SER A 46 1.99 -15.07 12.94
CA SER A 46 1.00 -15.11 14.01
C SER A 46 0.60 -16.56 14.33
N PRO A 47 0.57 -16.98 15.62
CA PRO A 47 0.04 -18.29 16.00
C PRO A 47 -1.48 -18.41 15.77
N ILE A 48 -2.15 -17.31 15.44
CA ILE A 48 -3.58 -17.25 15.14
C ILE A 48 -3.78 -17.52 13.65
N GLY A 49 -4.34 -18.68 13.31
CA GLY A 49 -4.43 -19.17 11.92
C GLY A 49 -5.10 -18.22 10.92
N TRP A 50 -6.16 -17.49 11.32
CA TRP A 50 -6.82 -16.53 10.43
C TRP A 50 -5.95 -15.29 10.15
N LYS A 51 -5.13 -14.85 11.11
CA LYS A 51 -4.18 -13.74 10.94
C LYS A 51 -3.07 -14.14 9.98
N SER A 52 -2.47 -15.31 10.18
CA SER A 52 -1.41 -15.83 9.29
C SER A 52 -1.91 -16.07 7.87
N THR A 53 -3.15 -16.59 7.72
CA THR A 53 -3.77 -16.76 6.39
C THR A 53 -4.01 -15.43 5.68
N LEU A 54 -4.63 -14.45 6.36
CA LEU A 54 -4.85 -13.12 5.78
C LEU A 54 -3.53 -12.43 5.44
N ALA A 55 -2.54 -12.53 6.32
CA ALA A 55 -1.20 -12.02 6.08
C ALA A 55 -0.60 -12.64 4.81
N THR A 56 -0.66 -13.96 4.66
CA THR A 56 -0.15 -14.64 3.46
C THR A 56 -0.81 -14.15 2.16
N ILE A 57 -2.14 -13.95 2.17
CA ILE A 57 -2.88 -13.45 1.00
C ILE A 57 -2.52 -12.01 0.66
N LEU A 58 -2.37 -11.15 1.67
CA LEU A 58 -2.11 -9.72 1.48
C LEU A 58 -0.64 -9.39 1.23
N TYR A 59 0.26 -10.32 1.53
CA TYR A 59 1.71 -10.15 1.41
C TYR A 59 2.15 -9.62 0.03
N PRO A 60 1.72 -10.20 -1.11
CA PRO A 60 2.19 -9.73 -2.43
C PRO A 60 1.76 -8.28 -2.72
N VAL A 61 0.53 -7.93 -2.32
CA VAL A 61 0.00 -6.57 -2.52
C VAL A 61 0.78 -5.57 -1.68
N LYS A 62 1.01 -5.89 -0.41
CA LYS A 62 1.76 -5.01 0.50
C LYS A 62 3.23 -4.93 0.12
N TYR A 63 3.82 -6.01 -0.41
CA TYR A 63 5.17 -5.99 -0.94
C TYR A 63 5.32 -5.00 -2.10
N VAL A 64 4.39 -4.98 -3.06
CA VAL A 64 4.44 -4.00 -4.17
C VAL A 64 4.24 -2.56 -3.66
N LEU A 65 3.32 -2.36 -2.71
CA LEU A 65 3.00 -1.04 -2.19
C LEU A 65 4.07 -0.48 -1.24
N VAL A 66 4.76 -1.33 -0.48
CA VAL A 66 5.61 -0.88 0.64
C VAL A 66 7.04 -1.43 0.56
N GLY A 67 7.22 -2.64 0.04
CA GLY A 67 8.49 -3.36 0.02
C GLY A 67 9.70 -2.54 -0.47
N PRO A 68 9.63 -1.89 -1.65
CA PRO A 68 10.75 -1.10 -2.18
C PRO A 68 11.21 0.04 -1.28
N TRP A 69 10.32 0.58 -0.44
CA TRP A 69 10.58 1.75 0.41
C TRP A 69 10.66 1.41 1.89
N TRP A 70 10.64 0.12 2.23
CA TRP A 70 10.71 -0.36 3.60
C TRP A 70 11.86 0.25 4.40
N PHE A 71 13.02 0.44 3.77
CA PHE A 71 14.21 0.99 4.44
C PHE A 71 13.98 2.41 5.01
N LEU A 72 13.08 3.21 4.43
CA LEU A 72 12.74 4.54 4.96
C LEU A 72 11.99 4.44 6.30
N ALA A 73 11.29 3.34 6.53
CA ALA A 73 10.54 3.10 7.77
C ALA A 73 11.40 2.42 8.86
N LYS A 74 12.69 2.15 8.61
CA LYS A 74 13.62 1.60 9.61
C LYS A 74 14.26 2.66 10.51
N ASP A 75 14.16 3.93 10.12
CA ASP A 75 14.61 5.02 10.99
C ASP A 75 13.79 4.99 12.29
N PRO A 76 14.41 4.99 13.48
CA PRO A 76 13.69 5.02 14.75
C PRO A 76 12.88 6.31 14.96
N ASP A 77 13.19 7.40 14.25
CA ASP A 77 12.42 8.65 14.28
C ASP A 77 12.31 9.26 12.87
N PRO A 78 11.64 8.56 11.92
CA PRO A 78 11.48 9.09 10.58
C PRO A 78 10.52 10.26 10.66
N ALA A 79 10.93 11.43 10.18
CA ALA A 79 10.09 12.62 10.12
C ALA A 79 8.75 12.26 9.44
N PRO A 80 7.62 12.20 10.17
CA PRO A 80 6.37 11.63 9.65
C PRO A 80 5.92 12.27 8.32
N PRO A 81 6.00 13.60 8.14
CA PRO A 81 5.65 14.25 6.87
C PRO A 81 6.47 13.74 5.67
N VAL A 82 7.73 13.37 5.87
CA VAL A 82 8.64 12.91 4.81
C VAL A 82 8.21 11.52 4.31
N LEU A 83 7.86 10.61 5.23
CA LEU A 83 7.33 9.29 4.87
C LEU A 83 6.02 9.40 4.09
N PHE A 84 5.07 10.17 4.59
CA PHE A 84 3.79 10.38 3.91
C PHE A 84 3.99 10.91 2.49
N LEU A 85 4.89 11.89 2.32
CA LEU A 85 5.18 12.46 1.01
C LEU A 85 5.86 11.44 0.08
N ALA A 86 6.85 10.70 0.57
CA ALA A 86 7.54 9.66 -0.21
C ALA A 86 6.57 8.59 -0.71
N PHE A 87 5.70 8.07 0.18
CA PHE A 87 4.67 7.10 -0.19
C PHE A 87 3.63 7.69 -1.13
N ALA A 88 3.19 8.93 -0.93
CA ALA A 88 2.23 9.58 -1.83
C ALA A 88 2.79 9.76 -3.24
N VAL A 89 4.06 10.15 -3.37
CA VAL A 89 4.74 10.28 -4.68
C VAL A 89 4.86 8.90 -5.34
N TYR A 90 5.34 7.90 -4.60
CA TYR A 90 5.50 6.54 -5.11
C TYR A 90 4.17 5.94 -5.58
N TRP A 91 3.13 6.00 -4.75
CA TRP A 91 1.81 5.48 -5.07
C TRP A 91 1.12 6.26 -6.19
N SER A 92 1.41 7.55 -6.33
CA SER A 92 0.94 8.32 -7.50
C SER A 92 1.56 7.80 -8.80
N ALA A 93 2.85 7.45 -8.79
CA ALA A 93 3.49 6.83 -9.95
C ALA A 93 2.86 5.47 -10.30
N ILE A 94 2.62 4.61 -9.29
CA ILE A 94 1.88 3.36 -9.48
C ILE A 94 0.49 3.62 -10.07
N ALA A 95 -0.26 4.57 -9.50
CA ALA A 95 -1.60 4.92 -9.96
C ALA A 95 -1.60 5.36 -11.43
N LEU A 96 -0.60 6.15 -11.84
CA LEU A 96 -0.45 6.57 -13.24
C LEU A 96 -0.19 5.38 -14.16
N VAL A 97 0.71 4.47 -13.78
CA VAL A 97 1.01 3.26 -14.54
C VAL A 97 -0.23 2.37 -14.66
N LEU A 98 -0.93 2.12 -13.55
CA LEU A 98 -2.16 1.33 -13.55
C LEU A 98 -3.26 1.99 -14.40
N HIS A 99 -3.47 3.29 -14.26
CA HIS A 99 -4.45 4.01 -15.06
C HIS A 99 -4.15 3.93 -16.56
N PHE A 100 -2.86 4.02 -16.92
CA PHE A 100 -2.42 3.86 -18.31
C PHE A 100 -2.66 2.44 -18.83
N LEU A 101 -2.24 1.42 -18.10
CA LEU A 101 -2.42 0.01 -18.47
C LEU A 101 -3.90 -0.36 -18.61
N LEU A 102 -4.73 0.02 -17.63
CA LEU A 102 -6.17 -0.20 -17.66
C LEU A 102 -6.83 0.53 -18.83
N SER A 103 -6.39 1.75 -19.14
CA SER A 103 -6.89 2.48 -20.30
C SER A 103 -6.54 1.77 -21.61
N LYS A 104 -5.33 1.23 -21.74
CA LYS A 104 -4.90 0.46 -22.93
C LYS A 104 -5.69 -0.85 -23.07
N ILE A 105 -5.91 -1.59 -21.99
CA ILE A 105 -6.68 -2.83 -22.00
C ILE A 105 -8.14 -2.56 -22.39
N VAL A 106 -8.76 -1.52 -21.82
CA VAL A 106 -10.14 -1.14 -22.13
C VAL A 106 -10.29 -0.66 -23.58
N ILE A 107 -9.31 0.09 -24.10
CA ILE A 107 -9.29 0.51 -25.51
C ILE A 107 -9.13 -0.71 -26.43
N ARG A 108 -8.21 -1.64 -26.13
CA ARG A 108 -8.04 -2.88 -26.91
C ARG A 108 -9.28 -3.77 -26.92
N LYS A 109 -10.07 -3.81 -25.85
CA LYS A 109 -11.34 -4.57 -25.82
C LYS A 109 -12.48 -3.92 -26.61
N LYS A 110 -12.32 -2.65 -27.02
CA LYS A 110 -13.32 -1.89 -27.76
C LYS A 110 -13.09 -1.87 -29.28
N VAL A 111 -11.88 -2.23 -29.71
CA VAL A 111 -11.50 -2.43 -31.11
C VAL A 111 -11.73 -3.90 -31.44
#